data_AF-A0A4U0GFZ9-F1
#
_entry.id   AF-A0A4U0GFZ9-F1
#
_cell.length_a   1.000
_cell.length_b   1.000
_cell.length_c   1.000
_cell.angle_alpha   90.00
_cell.angle_beta   90.00
_cell.angle_gamma   90.00
#
_symmetry.space_group_name_H-M   'P 1'
#
loop_
_entity.id
_entity.type
_entity.pdbx_description
1 polymer ?
#
loop_
_entity_poly.entity_id
_entity_poly.type
_entity_poly.pdbx_seq_one_letter_code
_entity_poly.pdbx_strand_id
1 'polypeptide(L)'
;MKAIHYHVTPSAQLPSIRTHGLLPSIGARSRAARESQASVFLFSDPDAVEDALMGWLGDEFPDEPLTLLVLDVSGLPLDTSLHSFESRCDSVIPACRILSARDI
;
A
#
# COMPACT_ATOMS: atom_id res chain seq x y z
N MET A 1 -4.07 -20.13 7.68
CA MET A 1 -4.93 -18.96 7.98
C MET A 1 -4.57 -17.86 7.01
N LYS A 2 -5.53 -17.03 6.59
CA LYS A 2 -5.24 -15.87 5.74
C LYS A 2 -4.60 -14.76 6.58
N ALA A 3 -3.53 -14.15 6.06
CA ALA A 3 -2.95 -12.92 6.59
C ALA A 3 -3.46 -11.74 5.77
N ILE A 4 -4.01 -10.72 6.43
CA ILE A 4 -4.67 -9.57 5.78
C ILE A 4 -3.87 -8.31 6.05
N HIS A 5 -3.62 -7.54 4.99
CA HIS A 5 -2.97 -6.22 5.07
C HIS A 5 -3.70 -5.22 4.17
N TYR A 6 -3.35 -3.95 4.35
CA TYR A 6 -4.00 -2.83 3.69
C TYR A 6 -3.01 -1.99 2.90
N HIS A 7 -3.43 -1.49 1.75
CA HIS A 7 -2.63 -0.57 0.93
C HIS A 7 -3.49 0.62 0.55
N VAL A 8 -2.96 1.83 0.76
CA VAL A 8 -3.58 3.07 0.30
C VAL A 8 -2.92 3.49 -1.00
N THR A 9 -3.73 3.84 -2.00
CA THR A 9 -3.27 4.28 -3.31
C THR A 9 -4.21 5.35 -3.86
N PRO A 10 -3.73 6.28 -4.71
CA PRO A 10 -4.62 7.13 -5.47
C PRO A 10 -5.64 6.33 -6.26
N SER A 11 -6.91 6.73 -6.22
CA SER A 11 -7.99 6.02 -6.93
C SER A 11 -7.73 5.92 -8.45
N ALA A 12 -7.01 6.90 -9.01
CA ALA A 12 -6.59 6.90 -10.40
C ALA A 12 -5.68 5.71 -10.79
N GLN A 13 -5.01 5.07 -9.83
CA GLN A 13 -4.16 3.90 -10.08
C GLN A 13 -4.94 2.59 -10.17
N LEU A 14 -6.20 2.54 -9.71
CA LEU A 14 -6.97 1.29 -9.66
C LEU A 14 -7.07 0.55 -11.00
N PRO A 15 -7.30 1.19 -12.16
CA PRO A 15 -7.35 0.47 -13.42
C PRO A 15 -6.05 -0.29 -13.74
N SER A 16 -4.90 0.32 -13.44
CA SER A 16 -3.59 -0.34 -13.62
C SER A 16 -3.41 -1.48 -12.62
N ILE A 17 -3.72 -1.24 -11.35
CA ILE A 17 -3.58 -2.22 -10.26
C ILE A 17 -4.45 -3.45 -10.51
N ARG A 18 -5.68 -3.28 -11.02
CA ARG A 18 -6.57 -4.39 -11.38
C ARG A 18 -6.02 -5.24 -12.52
N THR A 19 -5.21 -4.66 -13.40
CA THR A 19 -4.65 -5.35 -14.58
C THR A 19 -3.32 -6.02 -14.26
N HIS A 20 -2.44 -5.34 -13.53
CA HIS A 20 -1.04 -5.76 -13.34
C HIS A 20 -0.70 -6.17 -11.91
N GLY A 21 -1.61 -5.97 -10.95
CA GLY A 21 -1.31 -6.06 -9.53
C GLY A 21 -0.62 -4.80 -9.00
N LEU A 22 -0.12 -4.88 -7.77
CA LEU A 22 0.73 -3.84 -7.19
C LEU A 22 2.17 -4.10 -7.61
N LEU A 23 2.71 -3.19 -8.43
CA LEU A 23 4.08 -3.24 -8.89
C LEU A 23 4.95 -2.36 -7.96
N PRO A 24 6.00 -2.91 -7.33
CA PRO A 24 6.99 -2.11 -6.63
C PRO A 24 7.55 -1.03 -7.57
N SER A 25 7.51 0.23 -7.15
CA SER A 25 7.99 1.34 -7.98
C SER A 25 8.53 2.49 -7.13
N ILE A 26 9.40 3.31 -7.73
CA ILE A 26 9.89 4.56 -7.11
C ILE A 26 9.23 5.73 -7.86
N GLY A 27 8.19 6.28 -7.25
CA GLY A 27 7.47 7.46 -7.75
C GLY A 27 8.13 8.78 -7.34
N ALA A 28 7.54 9.90 -7.75
CA ALA A 28 8.03 11.23 -7.36
C ALA A 28 8.07 11.41 -5.82
N ARG A 29 7.03 10.94 -5.12
CA ARG A 29 6.91 10.97 -3.65
C ARG A 29 8.01 10.14 -2.97
N SER A 30 8.20 8.89 -3.41
CA SER A 30 9.32 8.04 -2.97
C SER A 30 10.70 8.68 -3.16
N ARG A 31 10.92 9.37 -4.29
CA ARG A 31 12.19 10.11 -4.53
C ARG A 31 12.36 11.27 -3.57
N ALA A 32 11.30 12.01 -3.28
CA ALA A 32 11.33 13.10 -2.31
C ALA A 32 11.65 12.59 -0.89
N ALA A 33 11.12 11.41 -0.53
CA ALA A 33 11.42 10.69 0.70
C ALA A 33 12.82 10.01 0.72
N ARG A 34 13.58 10.09 -0.38
CA ARG A 34 14.88 9.45 -0.59
C ARG A 34 14.85 7.93 -0.47
N GLU A 35 13.72 7.32 -0.81
CA GLU A 35 13.63 5.87 -0.96
C GLU A 35 14.50 5.42 -2.12
N SER A 36 15.37 4.45 -1.86
CA SER A 36 16.29 3.88 -2.85
C SER A 36 15.81 2.55 -3.41
N GLN A 37 14.77 1.95 -2.83
CA GLN A 37 14.28 0.63 -3.18
C GLN A 37 12.80 0.67 -3.58
N ALA A 38 12.50 0.20 -4.78
CA ALA A 38 11.15 0.06 -5.29
C ALA A 38 10.40 -1.00 -4.46
N SER A 39 9.31 -0.59 -3.81
CA SER A 39 8.62 -1.44 -2.84
C SER A 39 7.12 -1.16 -2.82
N VAL A 40 6.32 -2.12 -2.34
CA VAL A 40 4.91 -1.94 -2.00
C VAL A 40 4.79 -1.88 -0.48
N PHE A 41 4.29 -0.76 0.03
CA PHE A 41 4.08 -0.52 1.46
C PHE A 41 2.67 -0.91 1.88
N LEU A 42 2.58 -1.59 3.02
CA LEU A 42 1.38 -2.24 3.51
C LEU A 42 1.21 -2.04 5.00
N PHE A 43 0.00 -1.68 5.43
CA PHE A 43 -0.37 -1.62 6.84
C PHE A 43 -0.89 -2.99 7.31
N SER A 44 -0.47 -3.42 8.49
CA SER A 44 -0.92 -4.68 9.09
C SER A 44 -2.28 -4.57 9.79
N ASP A 45 -2.74 -3.34 10.05
CA ASP A 45 -3.89 -3.04 10.91
C ASP A 45 -4.69 -1.84 10.34
N PRO A 46 -6.04 -1.86 10.31
CA PRO A 46 -6.83 -0.72 9.84
C PRO A 46 -6.65 0.55 10.68
N ASP A 47 -6.41 0.45 11.99
CA ASP A 47 -6.23 1.64 12.84
C ASP A 47 -4.94 2.39 12.44
N ALA A 48 -3.89 1.67 12.05
CA ALA A 48 -2.68 2.25 11.49
C ALA A 48 -2.91 2.99 10.15
N VAL A 49 -3.89 2.54 9.34
CA VAL A 49 -4.29 3.26 8.12
C VAL A 49 -4.93 4.58 8.49
N GLU A 50 -5.84 4.58 9.46
CA GLU A 50 -6.55 5.77 9.91
C GLU A 50 -5.58 6.80 10.54
N ASP A 51 -4.67 6.34 11.40
CA ASP A 51 -3.60 7.16 11.97
C ASP A 51 -2.70 7.78 10.89
N ALA A 52 -2.33 7.01 9.85
CA ALA A 52 -1.53 7.52 8.75
C ALA A 52 -2.29 8.59 7.93
N LEU A 53 -3.57 8.34 7.62
CA LEU A 53 -4.43 9.28 6.89
C LEU A 53 -4.69 10.58 7.67
N MET A 54 -4.78 10.51 8.99
CA MET A 54 -4.92 11.68 9.86
C MET A 54 -3.60 12.43 10.09
N GLY A 55 -2.49 11.90 9.58
CA GLY A 55 -1.16 12.48 9.69
C GLY A 55 -0.44 12.58 8.35
N TRP A 56 0.76 12.00 8.30
CA TRP A 56 1.71 12.19 7.20
C TRP A 56 1.15 11.81 5.82
N LEU A 57 0.28 10.79 5.75
CA LEU A 57 -0.29 10.34 4.48
C LEU A 57 -1.37 11.30 4.00
N GLY A 58 -2.20 11.82 4.90
CA GLY A 58 -3.18 12.87 4.56
C GLY A 58 -2.51 14.15 4.08
N ASP A 59 -1.46 14.58 4.77
CA ASP A 59 -0.67 15.76 4.40
C ASP A 59 -0.02 15.62 3.01
N GLU A 60 0.39 14.39 2.65
CA GLU A 60 0.97 14.07 1.35
C GLU A 60 -0.10 14.06 0.24
N PHE A 61 -1.33 13.64 0.54
CA PHE A 61 -2.44 13.52 -0.42
C PHE A 61 -3.63 14.45 -0.09
N PRO A 62 -3.44 15.78 0.00
CA PRO A 62 -4.44 16.68 0.60
C PRO A 62 -5.75 16.80 -0.19
N ASP A 63 -5.71 16.64 -1.52
CA ASP A 63 -6.86 16.80 -2.42
C ASP A 63 -6.96 15.65 -3.46
N GLU A 64 -6.27 14.54 -3.22
CA GLU A 64 -6.24 13.40 -4.15
C GLU A 64 -7.20 12.32 -3.65
N PRO A 65 -8.20 11.89 -4.46
CA PRO A 65 -9.06 10.76 -4.07
C PRO A 65 -8.23 9.51 -3.84
N LEU A 66 -8.44 8.86 -2.70
CA LEU A 66 -7.72 7.67 -2.28
C LEU A 66 -8.63 6.45 -2.28
N THR A 67 -8.03 5.29 -2.51
CA THR A 67 -8.67 4.00 -2.36
C THR A 67 -7.87 3.14 -1.39
N LEU A 68 -8.57 2.52 -0.45
CA LEU A 68 -8.05 1.46 0.40
C LEU A 68 -8.23 0.10 -0.27
N LEU A 69 -7.13 -0.63 -0.45
CA LEU A 69 -7.11 -2.02 -0.88
C LEU A 69 -6.94 -2.94 0.32
N VAL A 70 -7.70 -4.03 0.34
CA VAL A 70 -7.52 -5.14 1.29
C VAL A 70 -6.87 -6.30 0.56
N LEU A 71 -5.79 -6.84 1.11
CA LEU A 71 -4.93 -7.82 0.44
C LEU A 71 -4.79 -9.10 1.25
N ASP A 72 -4.79 -10.26 0.57
CA ASP A 72 -4.32 -11.53 1.12
C ASP A 72 -2.83 -11.68 0.90
N VAL A 73 -2.06 -11.44 1.96
CA VAL A 73 -0.59 -11.48 1.94
C VAL A 73 0.00 -12.82 2.36
N SER A 74 -0.84 -13.85 2.50
CA SER A 74 -0.38 -15.17 2.94
C SER A 74 0.70 -15.73 2.01
N GLY A 75 1.86 -16.03 2.58
CA GLY A 75 3.01 -16.57 1.84
C GLY A 75 3.75 -15.57 0.96
N LEU A 76 3.45 -14.26 1.07
CA LEU A 76 4.25 -13.22 0.41
C LEU A 76 5.51 -12.90 1.24
N PRO A 77 6.63 -12.54 0.59
CA PRO A 77 7.87 -12.16 1.28
C PRO A 77 7.76 -10.73 1.80
N LEU A 78 7.16 -10.57 2.97
CA LEU A 78 7.06 -9.27 3.65
C LEU A 78 8.28 -9.02 4.54
N ASP A 79 8.85 -7.83 4.41
CA ASP A 79 9.76 -7.24 5.38
C ASP A 79 8.94 -6.45 6.40
N THR A 80 8.91 -6.92 7.64
CA THR A 80 8.16 -6.31 8.76
C THR A 80 9.10 -5.61 9.75
N SER A 81 10.36 -5.34 9.36
CA SER A 81 11.38 -4.80 10.26
C SER A 81 11.45 -3.27 10.28
N LEU A 82 10.71 -2.58 9.40
CA LEU A 82 10.75 -1.13 9.23
C LEU A 82 10.14 -0.39 10.42
N HIS A 83 8.83 -0.58 10.62
CA HIS A 83 8.05 0.04 11.67
C HIS A 83 6.99 -0.93 12.18
N SER A 84 6.48 -0.73 13.40
CA SER A 84 5.50 -1.64 14.00
C SER A 84 4.16 -1.70 13.25
N PHE A 85 3.88 -0.70 12.41
CA PHE A 85 2.62 -0.52 11.70
C PHE A 85 2.73 -0.72 10.18
N GLU A 86 3.94 -0.80 9.63
CA GLU A 86 4.18 -0.85 8.19
C GLU A 86 5.11 -2.01 7.83
N SER A 87 4.66 -2.77 6.84
CA SER A 87 5.44 -3.83 6.21
C SER A 87 5.64 -3.52 4.74
N ARG A 88 6.61 -4.17 4.14
CA ARG A 88 7.06 -3.88 2.79
C ARG A 88 7.20 -5.16 1.98
N CYS A 89 6.77 -5.11 0.72
CA CYS A 89 6.97 -6.18 -0.25
C CYS A 89 7.77 -5.65 -1.45
N ASP A 90 8.94 -6.22 -1.69
CA ASP A 90 9.83 -5.83 -2.80
C ASP A 90 9.49 -6.56 -4.11
N SER A 91 8.44 -7.38 -4.09
CA SER A 91 7.98 -8.17 -5.23
C SER A 91 6.56 -7.80 -5.64
N VAL A 92 6.19 -8.12 -6.88
CA VAL A 92 4.84 -7.88 -7.39
C VAL A 92 3.82 -8.61 -6.52
N ILE A 93 2.80 -7.89 -6.07
CA ILE A 93 1.61 -8.47 -5.44
C ILE A 93 0.55 -8.64 -6.54
N PRO A 94 0.22 -9.88 -6.96
CA PRO A 94 -0.72 -10.10 -8.07
C PRO A 94 -2.11 -9.56 -7.75
N ALA A 95 -2.83 -9.10 -8.79
CA ALA A 95 -4.19 -8.57 -8.64
C ALA A 95 -5.17 -9.56 -7.97
N CYS A 96 -4.96 -10.88 -8.13
CA CYS A 96 -5.77 -11.91 -7.47
C CYS A 96 -5.61 -11.96 -5.94
N ARG A 97 -4.63 -11.25 -5.38
CA ARG A 97 -4.49 -11.06 -3.92
C ARG A 97 -5.34 -9.91 -3.38
N ILE A 98 -5.90 -9.08 -4.25
CA ILE A 98 -6.78 -7.98 -3.86
C ILE A 98 -8.17 -8.54 -3.55
N LEU A 99 -8.56 -8.48 -2.28
CA LEU A 99 -9.84 -8.99 -1.80
C LEU A 99 -10.97 -7.96 -1.96
N SER A 100 -10.66 -6.68 -1.77
CA SER A 100 -11.60 -5.58 -1.96
C SER A 100 -10.87 -4.26 -2.17
N ALA A 101 -11.58 -3.30 -2.75
CA ALA A 101 -11.16 -1.91 -2.92
C ALA A 101 -12.33 -0.99 -2.53
N ARG A 102 -12.08 0.03 -1.71
CA ARG A 102 -13.08 1.05 -1.34
C ARG A 102 -12.45 2.44 -1.35
N ASP A 103 -13.20 3.44 -1.80
CA ASP A 103 -12.75 4.83 -1.75
C ASP A 103 -12.82 5.32 -0.29
N ILE A 104 -11.86 6.18 0.09
CA ILE A 104 -11.66 6.70 1.45
C ILE A 104 -11.34 8.19 1.42
#